data_AF-A0A960T2D3-F1
#
_entry.id   AF-A0A960T2D3-F1
#
_cell.length_a   1.000
_cell.length_b   1.000
_cell.length_c   1.000
_cell.angle_alpha   90.00
_cell.angle_beta   90.00
_cell.angle_gamma   90.00
#
_symmetry.space_group_name_H-M   'P 1'
#
loop_
_entity.id
_entity.type
_entity.pdbx_description
1 polymer ?
#
loop_
_entity_poly.entity_id
_entity_poly.type
_entity_poly.pdbx_seq_one_letter_code
_entity_poly.pdbx_strand_id
1 'polypeptide(L)'
;MSSILQRVAPIGEARDREILKDAATYIYQERPQGPVQAHVYQPEFDSGKPRPVVIFFHGGFWDTPTPTQFVPHCLHFASRGAVAVAAETRTASRHGTGPLEAIEDARDLVRWIRHNTDTFGIDSDKVILGG
;
A
#
# COMPACT_ATOMS: atom_id res chain seq x y z
N MET A 1 30.18 29.56 7.93
CA MET A 1 30.08 28.11 8.18
C MET A 1 29.41 27.49 6.95
N SER A 2 30.09 26.57 6.27
CA SER A 2 29.70 26.08 4.93
C SER A 2 28.33 25.39 4.95
N SER A 3 27.39 25.84 4.11
CA SER A 3 26.02 25.32 4.00
C SER A 3 25.93 23.97 3.25
N ILE A 4 27.04 23.23 3.15
CA ILE A 4 27.16 21.99 2.36
C ILE A 4 26.82 20.72 3.16
N LEU A 5 26.81 20.78 4.49
CA LEU A 5 26.51 19.62 5.33
C LEU A 5 25.01 19.56 5.67
N GLN A 6 24.20 19.26 4.66
CA GLN A 6 22.77 18.98 4.86
C GLN A 6 22.54 17.46 4.88
N ARG A 7 21.89 16.96 5.94
CA ARG A 7 21.38 15.59 5.95
C ARG A 7 20.23 15.49 4.95
N VAL A 8 20.35 14.57 4.01
CA VAL A 8 19.28 14.20 3.07
C VAL A 8 18.62 12.91 3.54
N ALA A 9 17.41 12.64 3.08
CA ALA A 9 16.73 11.38 3.36
C ALA A 9 17.59 10.19 2.87
N PRO A 10 17.54 9.03 3.57
CA PRO A 10 18.14 7.81 3.07
C PRO A 10 17.71 7.50 1.63
N ILE A 11 18.63 6.98 0.82
CA ILE A 11 18.39 6.67 -0.60
C ILE A 11 17.17 5.76 -0.77
N GLY A 12 16.98 4.78 0.14
CA GLY A 12 15.83 3.89 0.14
C GLY A 12 14.49 4.63 0.24
N GLU A 13 14.34 5.52 1.23
CA GLU A 13 13.13 6.31 1.41
C GLU A 13 12.86 7.25 0.22
N ALA A 14 13.90 7.87 -0.34
CA ALA A 14 13.75 8.73 -1.51
C ALA A 14 13.30 7.93 -2.73
N ARG A 15 13.88 6.74 -2.93
CA ARG A 15 13.49 5.81 -4.00
C ARG A 15 12.06 5.31 -3.82
N ASP A 16 11.66 4.93 -2.61
CA ASP A 16 10.31 4.44 -2.35
C ASP A 16 9.27 5.53 -2.62
N ARG A 17 9.53 6.77 -2.19
CA ARG A 17 8.67 7.92 -2.52
C ARG A 17 8.55 8.14 -4.02
N GLU A 18 9.65 8.04 -4.77
CA GLU A 18 9.62 8.21 -6.23
C GLU A 18 8.84 7.08 -6.92
N ILE A 19 8.97 5.84 -6.47
CA ILE A 19 8.24 4.70 -7.05
C ILE A 19 6.74 4.78 -6.72
N LEU A 20 6.38 5.31 -5.55
CA LEU A 20 4.99 5.46 -5.09
C LEU A 20 4.34 6.76 -5.55
N LYS A 21 5.02 7.61 -6.35
CA LYS A 21 4.54 8.95 -6.71
C LYS A 21 3.18 8.99 -7.40
N ASP A 22 2.83 7.92 -8.14
CA ASP A 22 1.57 7.80 -8.86
C ASP A 22 0.45 7.19 -8.00
N ALA A 23 0.74 6.80 -6.77
CA ALA A 23 -0.22 6.25 -5.82
C ALA A 23 -0.85 7.35 -4.95
N ALA A 24 -2.16 7.24 -4.71
CA ALA A 24 -2.79 7.91 -3.58
C ALA A 24 -2.54 7.10 -2.31
N THR A 25 -1.86 7.69 -1.32
CA THR A 25 -1.53 7.00 -0.06
C THR A 25 -2.54 7.33 1.02
N TYR A 26 -3.10 6.30 1.65
CA TYR A 26 -4.07 6.42 2.74
C TYR A 26 -3.56 5.72 4.00
N ILE A 27 -3.85 6.31 5.16
CA ILE A 27 -3.73 5.61 6.43
C ILE A 27 -5.02 4.83 6.62
N TYR A 28 -4.93 3.50 6.59
CA TYR A 28 -6.11 2.64 6.81
C TYR A 28 -6.27 2.24 8.27
N GLN A 29 -5.19 2.33 9.06
CA GLN A 29 -5.21 1.99 10.47
C GLN A 29 -4.17 2.79 11.26
N GLU A 30 -4.60 3.37 12.38
CA GLU A 30 -3.72 3.94 13.39
C GLU A 30 -3.30 2.86 14.39
N ARG A 31 -2.00 2.81 14.72
CA ARG A 31 -1.44 1.88 15.71
C ARG A 31 -0.52 2.62 16.68
N PRO A 32 -0.27 2.07 17.88
CA PRO A 32 0.71 2.65 18.80
C PRO A 32 2.12 2.79 18.21
N GLN A 33 2.48 1.92 17.26
CA GLN A 33 3.77 1.96 16.55
C GLN A 33 3.82 3.00 15.41
N GLY A 34 2.69 3.62 15.08
CA GLY A 34 2.55 4.55 13.96
C GLY A 34 1.43 4.14 12.98
N PRO A 35 1.13 5.02 12.02
CA PRO A 35 0.10 4.76 11.02
C PRO A 35 0.53 3.66 10.04
N VAL A 36 -0.41 2.79 9.67
CA VAL A 36 -0.21 1.76 8.64
C VAL A 36 -0.89 2.22 7.34
N GLN A 37 -0.14 2.15 6.24
CA GLN A 37 -0.50 2.82 4.99
C GLN A 37 -0.87 1.84 3.88
N ALA A 38 -1.73 2.30 2.98
CA ALA A 38 -2.06 1.62 1.74
C ALA A 38 -1.84 2.59 0.57
N HIS A 39 -1.14 2.13 -0.47
CA HIS A 39 -0.85 2.92 -1.66
C HIS A 39 -1.77 2.46 -2.80
N VAL A 40 -2.74 3.30 -3.14
CA VAL A 40 -3.84 2.98 -4.04
C VAL A 40 -3.57 3.57 -5.43
N TYR A 41 -3.63 2.70 -6.43
CA TYR A 41 -3.56 3.04 -7.85
C TYR A 41 -4.96 2.93 -8.44
N GLN A 42 -5.48 4.05 -8.90
CA GLN A 42 -6.76 4.12 -9.58
C GLN A 42 -6.58 3.93 -11.09
N PRO A 43 -7.51 3.23 -11.77
CA PRO A 43 -7.57 3.25 -13.24
C PRO A 43 -7.80 4.66 -13.78
N GLU A 44 -7.20 4.97 -14.93
CA GLU A 44 -7.36 6.25 -15.62
C GLU A 44 -8.78 6.46 -16.19
N PHE A 45 -9.48 5.37 -16.51
CA PHE A 45 -10.80 5.42 -17.13
C PHE A 45 -11.88 5.05 -16.13
N ASP A 46 -12.95 5.84 -16.10
CA ASP A 46 -14.16 5.47 -15.38
C ASP A 46 -15.01 4.51 -16.22
N SER A 47 -15.25 3.32 -15.70
CA SER A 47 -16.15 2.34 -16.31
C SER A 47 -17.63 2.60 -15.98
N GLY A 48 -17.92 3.52 -15.05
CA GLY A 48 -19.27 3.78 -14.53
C GLY A 48 -19.86 2.61 -13.75
N LYS A 49 -19.04 1.61 -13.41
CA LYS A 49 -19.44 0.38 -12.71
C LYS A 49 -18.42 0.04 -11.61
N PRO A 50 -18.88 -0.55 -10.49
CA PRO A 50 -17.98 -1.11 -9.49
C PRO A 50 -16.97 -2.09 -10.12
N ARG A 51 -15.70 -1.94 -9.77
CA ARG A 51 -14.57 -2.67 -10.37
C ARG A 51 -13.89 -3.60 -9.36
N PRO A 52 -13.19 -4.66 -9.79
CA PRO A 52 -12.42 -5.48 -8.86
C PRO A 52 -11.29 -4.66 -8.21
N VAL A 53 -10.87 -5.11 -7.03
CA VAL A 53 -9.67 -4.62 -6.35
C VAL A 53 -8.66 -5.73 -6.18
N VAL A 54 -7.38 -5.45 -6.46
CA VAL A 54 -6.26 -6.36 -6.21
C VAL A 54 -5.35 -5.74 -5.16
N ILE A 55 -5.16 -6.44 -4.04
CA ILE A 55 -4.32 -6.00 -2.92
C ILE A 55 -3.07 -6.86 -2.88
N PHE A 56 -1.90 -6.25 -2.99
CA PHE A 56 -0.61 -6.91 -2.92
C PHE A 56 0.04 -6.68 -1.56
N PHE A 57 0.38 -7.78 -0.87
CA PHE A 57 1.18 -7.78 0.35
C PHE A 57 2.62 -8.13 -0.02
N HIS A 58 3.58 -7.34 0.46
CA HIS A 58 4.98 -7.56 0.14
C HIS A 58 5.59 -8.74 0.93
N GLY A 59 6.71 -9.26 0.44
CA GLY A 59 7.52 -10.26 1.10
C GLY A 59 8.47 -9.65 2.16
N GLY A 60 9.63 -10.27 2.36
CA GLY A 60 10.62 -9.76 3.34
C GLY A 60 10.49 -10.33 4.75
N PHE A 61 9.92 -11.54 4.88
CA PHE A 61 9.89 -12.34 6.11
C PHE A 61 9.30 -11.63 7.33
N TRP A 62 8.34 -10.71 7.12
CA TRP A 62 7.77 -9.84 8.16
C TRP A 62 8.79 -8.97 8.90
N ASP A 63 10.01 -8.84 8.34
CA ASP A 63 11.10 -8.11 8.95
C ASP A 63 11.37 -6.79 8.23
N THR A 64 11.68 -6.85 6.94
CA THR A 64 12.02 -5.65 6.15
C THR A 64 10.79 -5.13 5.40
N PRO A 65 10.43 -3.83 5.54
CA PRO A 65 9.35 -3.25 4.74
C PRO A 65 9.78 -3.14 3.27
N THR A 66 8.94 -3.64 2.36
CA THR A 66 9.17 -3.53 0.91
C THR A 66 7.89 -3.13 0.18
N PRO A 67 7.28 -1.97 0.53
CA PRO A 67 5.98 -1.55 0.00
C PRO A 67 5.99 -1.36 -1.53
N THR A 68 7.17 -1.13 -2.10
CA THR A 68 7.35 -0.92 -3.54
C THR A 68 7.48 -2.19 -4.37
N GLN A 69 7.58 -3.37 -3.75
CA GLN A 69 7.83 -4.66 -4.44
C GLN A 69 6.81 -4.92 -5.56
N PHE A 70 5.54 -4.62 -5.32
CA PHE A 70 4.44 -4.93 -6.23
C PHE A 70 3.93 -3.74 -7.04
N VAL A 71 4.58 -2.58 -6.99
CA VAL A 71 4.17 -1.39 -7.76
C VAL A 71 4.02 -1.67 -9.27
N PRO A 72 4.93 -2.41 -9.94
CA PRO A 72 4.73 -2.78 -11.34
C PRO A 72 3.44 -3.57 -11.60
N HIS A 73 3.04 -4.43 -10.66
CA HIS A 73 1.80 -5.20 -10.75
C HIS A 73 0.59 -4.30 -10.51
N CYS A 74 0.68 -3.38 -9.55
CA CYS A 74 -0.37 -2.41 -9.30
C CYS A 74 -0.66 -1.56 -10.54
N LEU A 75 0.39 -1.00 -11.16
CA LEU A 75 0.26 -0.25 -12.42
C LEU A 75 -0.32 -1.10 -13.55
N HIS A 76 0.10 -2.36 -13.66
CA HIS A 76 -0.44 -3.29 -14.66
C HIS A 76 -1.95 -3.51 -14.49
N PHE A 77 -2.44 -3.76 -13.27
CA PHE A 77 -3.86 -3.99 -13.03
C PHE A 77 -4.68 -2.70 -13.10
N ALA A 78 -4.13 -1.57 -12.64
CA ALA A 78 -4.75 -0.25 -12.77
C ALA A 78 -4.98 0.13 -14.23
N SER A 79 -3.97 -0.06 -15.10
CA SER A 79 -4.12 0.18 -16.54
C SER A 79 -5.16 -0.70 -17.24
N ARG A 80 -5.62 -1.77 -16.58
CA ARG A 80 -6.64 -2.72 -17.08
C ARG A 80 -8.01 -2.55 -16.41
N GLY A 81 -8.19 -1.51 -15.61
CA GLY A 81 -9.49 -1.16 -15.04
C GLY A 81 -9.78 -1.72 -13.65
N ALA A 82 -8.80 -2.30 -12.95
CA ALA A 82 -8.95 -2.70 -11.55
C ALA A 82 -8.38 -1.62 -10.62
N VAL A 83 -8.94 -1.45 -9.42
CA VAL A 83 -8.20 -0.74 -8.37
C VAL A 83 -7.06 -1.65 -7.91
N ALA A 84 -5.86 -1.11 -7.77
CA ALA A 84 -4.74 -1.88 -7.24
C ALA A 84 -4.15 -1.22 -6.00
N VAL A 85 -3.74 -2.03 -5.03
CA VAL A 85 -3.22 -1.56 -3.75
C VAL A 85 -1.89 -2.24 -3.46
N ALA A 86 -0.83 -1.45 -3.26
CA ALA A 86 0.37 -1.92 -2.58
C ALA A 86 0.20 -1.68 -1.07
N ALA A 87 0.10 -2.76 -0.30
CA ALA A 87 -0.20 -2.71 1.12
C ALA A 87 1.08 -2.62 1.97
N GLU A 88 1.11 -1.72 2.94
CA GLU A 88 2.02 -1.85 4.07
C GLU A 88 1.37 -2.69 5.18
N THR A 89 2.21 -3.43 5.90
CA THR A 89 1.88 -4.06 7.18
C THR A 89 2.96 -3.71 8.20
N ARG A 90 2.69 -3.88 9.49
CA ARG A 90 3.75 -3.79 10.50
C ARG A 90 4.82 -4.88 10.26
N THR A 91 6.06 -4.55 10.58
CA THR A 91 7.26 -5.37 10.34
C THR A 91 8.23 -5.25 11.51
N ALA A 92 9.10 -6.25 11.71
CA ALA A 92 10.02 -6.27 12.84
C ALA A 92 11.01 -5.09 12.83
N SER A 93 11.70 -4.83 11.72
CA SER A 93 12.72 -3.77 11.64
C SER A 93 12.17 -2.35 11.83
N ARG A 94 10.91 -2.09 11.45
CA ARG A 94 10.29 -0.75 11.54
C ARG A 94 9.42 -0.58 12.77
N HIS A 95 8.76 -1.64 13.23
CA HIS A 95 7.71 -1.55 14.26
C HIS A 95 7.94 -2.45 15.48
N GLY A 96 8.92 -3.35 15.44
CA GLY A 96 9.17 -4.31 16.53
C GLY A 96 8.08 -5.38 16.66
N THR A 97 7.37 -5.70 15.57
CA THR A 97 6.25 -6.65 15.55
C THR A 97 6.57 -7.92 14.75
N GLY A 98 5.66 -8.89 14.78
CA GLY A 98 5.81 -10.16 14.07
C GLY A 98 4.69 -10.43 13.06
N PRO A 99 4.59 -11.69 12.58
CA PRO A 99 3.61 -12.10 11.57
C PRO A 99 2.16 -11.97 12.03
N LEU A 100 1.88 -12.07 13.34
CA LEU A 100 0.51 -11.95 13.86
C LEU A 100 -0.05 -10.54 13.67
N GLU A 101 0.76 -9.52 13.96
CA GLU A 101 0.40 -8.11 13.74
C GLU A 101 0.26 -7.81 12.24
N ALA A 102 1.11 -8.38 11.40
CA ALA A 102 1.00 -8.22 9.95
C ALA A 102 -0.28 -8.85 9.37
N ILE A 103 -0.70 -10.02 9.88
CA ILE A 103 -1.97 -10.65 9.52
C ILE A 103 -3.17 -9.82 10.01
N GLU A 104 -3.07 -9.23 11.21
CA GLU A 104 -4.08 -8.31 11.73
C GLU A 104 -4.25 -7.10 10.79
N ASP A 105 -3.14 -6.50 10.39
CA ASP A 105 -3.10 -5.36 9.47
C ASP A 105 -3.69 -5.71 8.10
N ALA A 106 -3.32 -6.87 7.53
CA ALA A 106 -3.90 -7.35 6.28
C ALA A 106 -5.43 -7.51 6.36
N ARG A 107 -5.93 -8.06 7.46
CA ARG A 107 -7.37 -8.22 7.69
C ARG A 107 -8.07 -6.87 7.82
N ASP A 108 -7.46 -5.93 8.53
CA ASP A 108 -8.03 -4.59 8.73
C ASP A 108 -8.00 -3.77 7.43
N LEU A 109 -6.98 -3.92 6.58
CA LEU A 109 -6.96 -3.33 5.24
C LEU A 109 -8.10 -3.85 4.36
N VAL A 110 -8.34 -5.16 4.35
CA VAL A 110 -9.47 -5.75 3.58
C VAL A 110 -10.81 -5.22 4.07
N ARG A 111 -10.98 -5.07 5.38
CA ARG A 111 -12.18 -4.44 5.95
C ARG A 111 -12.27 -2.98 5.54
N TRP A 112 -11.19 -2.21 5.66
CA TRP A 112 -11.16 -0.80 5.31
C TRP A 112 -11.54 -0.58 3.85
N ILE A 113 -10.98 -1.36 2.91
CA ILE A 113 -11.36 -1.31 1.49
C ILE A 113 -12.87 -1.59 1.30
N ARG A 114 -13.41 -2.63 1.96
CA ARG A 114 -14.84 -2.97 1.86
C ARG A 114 -15.77 -1.93 2.45
N HIS A 115 -15.34 -1.15 3.45
CA HIS A 115 -16.15 -0.05 4.00
C HIS A 115 -16.08 1.22 3.13
N ASN A 116 -15.14 1.31 2.20
CA ASN A 116 -14.89 2.48 1.37
C ASN A 116 -15.11 2.17 -0.13
N THR A 117 -16.01 1.23 -0.45
CA THR A 117 -16.29 0.83 -1.84
C THR A 117 -16.69 1.99 -2.73
N ASP A 118 -17.52 2.91 -2.23
CA ASP A 118 -18.01 4.06 -2.98
C ASP A 118 -16.88 5.05 -3.29
N THR A 119 -15.98 5.27 -2.32
CA THR A 119 -14.81 6.14 -2.47
C THR A 119 -13.87 5.63 -3.57
N PHE A 120 -13.71 4.31 -3.67
CA PHE A 120 -12.78 3.71 -4.62
C PHE A 120 -13.46 3.17 -5.89
N GLY A 121 -14.79 3.19 -5.97
CA GLY A 121 -15.56 2.58 -7.05
C GLY A 121 -15.38 1.06 -7.14
N ILE A 122 -15.25 0.36 -6.01
CA ILE A 122 -14.92 -1.08 -5.92
C ILE A 122 -16.18 -1.92 -5.71
N ASP A 123 -16.18 -3.12 -6.31
CA ASP A 123 -17.12 -4.21 -6.01
C ASP A 123 -16.61 -5.02 -4.80
N SER A 124 -17.33 -4.98 -3.67
CA SER A 124 -16.93 -5.64 -2.40
C SER A 124 -16.83 -7.16 -2.48
N ASP A 125 -17.48 -7.77 -3.47
CA ASP A 125 -17.44 -9.21 -3.73
C ASP A 125 -16.26 -9.61 -4.64
N LYS A 126 -15.54 -8.64 -5.20
CA LYS A 126 -14.37 -8.86 -6.08
C LYS A 126 -13.08 -8.30 -5.50
N VAL A 127 -12.71 -8.83 -4.33
CA VAL A 127 -11.45 -8.53 -3.65
C VAL A 127 -10.46 -9.68 -3.86
N ILE A 128 -9.35 -9.39 -4.54
CA ILE A 128 -8.27 -10.36 -4.83
C ILE A 128 -7.06 -10.00 -3.97
N LEU A 129 -6.42 -10.99 -3.36
CA LEU A 129 -5.18 -10.83 -2.60
C LEU A 129 -4.02 -11.50 -3.35
N GLY A 130 -2.87 -10.85 -3.39
CA GLY A 130 -1.62 -11.37 -3.96
C GLY A 130 -0.42 -10.97 -3.12
N GLY A 131 0.74 -11.57 -3.40
CA GLY A 131 2.01 -11.30 -2.72
C GLY A 131 3.13 -12.20 -3.21
#